data_AF-A0A7C7NVT1-F1
#
_entry.id   AF-A0A7C7NVT1-F1
#
_cell.length_a   1.000
_cell.length_b   1.000
_cell.length_c   1.000
_cell.angle_alpha   90.00
_cell.angle_beta   90.00
_cell.angle_gamma   90.00
#
_symmetry.space_group_name_H-M   'P 1'
#
loop_
_entity.id
_entity.type
_entity.pdbx_description
1 polymer ?
#
loop_
_entity_poly.entity_id
_entity_poly.type
_entity_poly.pdbx_seq_one_letter_code
_entity_poly.pdbx_strand_id
1 'polypeptide(L)'
;MFEPNSGKTVWWICKKNHEWDATIDKRSNGRNCPYCSNKKVCDDNNLLAISPKISKEWAEELNGEKTPENTLNGSGYKAWWICSKGHYFHKRVVERTGKRVKSGERYGNCPWCRGYRKYKIYVAPDIEKIKRELKK
;
A
#
# COMPACT_ATOMS: atom_id res chain seq x y z
N MET A 1 -36.48 -14.19 -9.81
CA MET A 1 -36.47 -13.66 -8.43
C MET A 1 -35.07 -13.91 -7.86
N PHE A 2 -34.44 -12.92 -7.25
CA PHE A 2 -33.14 -13.11 -6.59
C PHE A 2 -33.40 -13.39 -5.11
N GLU A 3 -33.15 -14.62 -4.67
CA GLU A 3 -33.39 -15.03 -3.28
C GLU A 3 -32.24 -14.55 -2.37
N PRO A 4 -32.55 -14.12 -1.13
CA PRO A 4 -31.51 -13.87 -0.14
C PRO A 4 -30.71 -15.16 0.12
N ASN A 5 -29.41 -15.02 0.38
CA ASN A 5 -28.48 -16.14 0.59
C ASN A 5 -28.19 -17.04 -0.65
N SER A 6 -28.46 -16.53 -1.85
CA SER A 6 -28.06 -17.22 -3.09
C SER A 6 -26.55 -17.11 -3.36
N GLY A 7 -25.94 -18.22 -3.77
CA GLY A 7 -24.55 -18.26 -4.25
C GLY A 7 -24.35 -17.69 -5.67
N LYS A 8 -25.39 -17.14 -6.28
CA LYS A 8 -25.30 -16.51 -7.62
C LYS A 8 -24.48 -15.23 -7.56
N THR A 9 -23.50 -15.11 -8.44
CA THR A 9 -22.70 -13.90 -8.66
C THR A 9 -23.46 -12.92 -9.53
N VAL A 10 -23.52 -11.66 -9.09
CA VAL A 10 -24.10 -10.54 -9.85
C VAL A 10 -23.18 -9.32 -9.73
N TRP A 11 -23.36 -8.35 -10.63
CA TRP A 11 -22.67 -7.07 -10.59
C TRP A 11 -23.36 -6.11 -9.62
N TRP A 12 -22.57 -5.46 -8.78
CA TRP A 12 -23.02 -4.48 -7.78
C TRP A 12 -22.41 -3.13 -8.06
N ILE A 13 -23.16 -2.08 -7.74
CA ILE A 13 -22.66 -0.71 -7.74
C ILE A 13 -22.89 -0.06 -6.37
N CYS A 14 -21.92 0.70 -5.89
CA CYS A 14 -22.05 1.44 -4.63
C CYS A 14 -22.41 2.90 -4.88
N LYS A 15 -22.71 3.65 -3.81
CA LYS A 15 -22.99 5.09 -3.90
C LYS A 15 -21.85 5.94 -4.49
N LYS A 16 -20.62 5.42 -4.49
CA LYS A 16 -19.45 6.04 -5.12
C LYS A 16 -19.22 5.57 -6.57
N ASN A 17 -20.19 4.90 -7.18
CA ASN A 17 -20.12 4.39 -8.55
C ASN A 17 -19.02 3.35 -8.81
N HIS A 18 -18.45 2.73 -7.77
CA HIS A 18 -17.57 1.58 -7.98
C HIS A 18 -18.40 0.34 -8.34
N GLU A 19 -17.96 -0.37 -9.36
CA GLU A 19 -18.57 -1.61 -9.83
C GLU A 19 -17.74 -2.81 -9.39
N TRP A 20 -18.39 -3.87 -8.92
CA TRP A 20 -17.72 -5.14 -8.61
C TRP A 20 -18.68 -6.31 -8.68
N ASP A 21 -18.15 -7.49 -8.97
CA ASP A 21 -18.88 -8.75 -8.89
C ASP A 21 -18.82 -9.33 -7.46
N ALA A 22 -19.95 -9.82 -6.98
CA ALA A 22 -20.03 -10.60 -5.75
C ALA A 22 -21.28 -11.46 -5.73
N THR A 23 -21.27 -12.52 -4.93
CA THR A 23 -22.46 -13.33 -4.70
C THR A 23 -23.46 -12.64 -3.77
N ILE A 24 -24.75 -12.93 -3.95
CA ILE A 24 -25.84 -12.36 -3.15
C ILE A 24 -25.70 -12.72 -1.67
N ASP A 25 -25.29 -13.94 -1.34
CA ASP A 25 -25.00 -14.35 0.05
C ASP A 25 -23.92 -13.47 0.69
N LYS A 26 -22.82 -13.20 -0.02
CA LYS A 26 -21.73 -12.38 0.51
C LYS A 26 -22.15 -10.94 0.70
N ARG A 27 -22.93 -10.39 -0.22
CA ARG A 27 -23.47 -9.03 -0.08
C ARG A 27 -24.38 -8.92 1.13
N SER A 28 -25.29 -9.89 1.29
CA SER A 28 -26.27 -9.93 2.38
C SER A 28 -25.60 -10.09 3.75
N ASN A 29 -24.49 -10.85 3.81
CA ASN A 29 -23.66 -11.02 5.00
C ASN A 29 -22.71 -9.83 5.30
N GLY A 30 -22.97 -8.65 4.73
CA GLY A 30 -22.23 -7.43 5.06
C GLY A 30 -20.90 -7.24 4.32
N ARG A 31 -20.56 -8.06 3.31
CA ARG A 31 -19.43 -7.74 2.42
C ARG A 31 -19.83 -6.55 1.55
N ASN A 32 -19.26 -5.39 1.89
CA ASN A 32 -19.45 -4.14 1.17
C ASN A 32 -18.47 -4.00 0.00
N CYS A 33 -18.61 -2.89 -0.73
CA CYS A 33 -17.74 -2.50 -1.83
C CYS A 33 -16.24 -2.69 -1.48
N PRO A 34 -15.47 -3.46 -2.25
CA PRO A 34 -14.06 -3.74 -1.97
C PRO A 34 -13.19 -2.49 -2.07
N TYR A 35 -13.57 -1.50 -2.89
CA TYR A 35 -12.89 -0.22 -3.02
C TYR A 35 -13.08 0.64 -1.77
N CYS A 36 -14.35 0.83 -1.35
CA CYS A 36 -14.67 1.60 -0.14
C CYS A 36 -14.10 0.98 1.15
N SER A 37 -13.90 -0.35 1.17
CA SER A 37 -13.33 -1.06 2.31
C SER A 37 -11.81 -1.20 2.25
N ASN A 38 -11.13 -0.49 1.35
CA ASN A 38 -9.67 -0.52 1.17
C ASN A 38 -9.12 -1.94 0.94
N LYS A 39 -9.84 -2.76 0.16
CA LYS A 39 -9.42 -4.09 -0.29
C LYS A 39 -9.00 -4.11 -1.76
N LYS A 40 -9.58 -3.21 -2.57
CA LYS A 40 -9.16 -2.92 -3.95
C LYS A 40 -8.79 -1.44 -4.06
N VAL A 41 -7.83 -1.15 -4.93
CA VAL A 41 -7.36 0.22 -5.18
C VAL A 41 -8.36 0.98 -6.05
N CYS A 42 -8.60 2.24 -5.71
CA CYS A 42 -9.26 3.23 -6.55
C CYS A 42 -8.56 4.59 -6.37
N ASP A 43 -9.01 5.58 -7.14
CA ASP A 43 -8.41 6.92 -7.20
C ASP A 43 -8.38 7.64 -5.85
N ASP A 44 -9.32 7.32 -4.95
CA ASP A 44 -9.45 7.96 -3.63
C ASP A 44 -8.63 7.28 -2.53
N ASN A 45 -8.16 6.04 -2.72
CA ASN A 45 -7.65 5.20 -1.62
C ASN A 45 -6.21 4.69 -1.80
N ASN A 46 -5.57 5.06 -2.90
CA ASN A 46 -4.19 4.73 -3.18
C ASN A 46 -3.20 5.59 -2.37
N LEU A 47 -1.93 5.18 -2.38
CA LEU A 47 -0.85 5.81 -1.62
C LEU A 47 -0.62 7.25 -2.09
N LEU A 48 -0.67 7.53 -3.40
CA LEU A 48 -0.54 8.88 -3.95
C LEU A 48 -1.65 9.82 -3.45
N ALA A 49 -2.89 9.37 -3.52
CA ALA A 49 -4.05 10.16 -3.13
C ALA A 49 -4.07 10.48 -1.64
N ILE A 50 -3.77 9.50 -0.78
CA ILE A 50 -3.85 9.67 0.68
C ILE A 50 -2.58 10.27 1.28
N SER A 51 -1.39 9.86 0.82
CA SER A 51 -0.11 10.24 1.43
C SER A 51 0.91 10.75 0.40
N PRO A 52 0.62 11.85 -0.33
CA PRO A 52 1.47 12.32 -1.43
C PRO A 52 2.91 12.64 -1.02
N LYS A 53 3.15 13.03 0.24
CA LYS A 53 4.51 13.26 0.77
C LYS A 53 5.31 11.97 0.89
N ILE A 54 4.65 10.87 1.27
CA ILE A 54 5.28 9.55 1.41
C ILE A 54 5.49 8.92 0.04
N SER A 55 4.58 9.14 -0.91
CA SER A 55 4.71 8.65 -2.29
C SER A 55 5.97 9.15 -2.97
N LYS A 56 6.42 10.37 -2.66
CA LYS A 56 7.70 10.92 -3.16
C LYS A 56 8.94 10.15 -2.70
N GLU A 57 8.81 9.35 -1.65
CA GLU A 57 9.90 8.48 -1.16
C GLU A 57 9.84 7.08 -1.79
N TRP A 58 8.93 6.81 -2.72
CA TRP A 58 8.85 5.53 -3.42
C TRP A 58 10.04 5.37 -4.37
N ALA A 59 10.79 4.28 -4.25
CA ALA A 59 11.88 3.98 -5.18
C ALA A 59 11.31 3.23 -6.39
N GLU A 60 10.78 3.96 -7.38
CA GLU A 60 10.08 3.42 -8.55
C GLU A 60 10.89 2.31 -9.26
N GLU A 61 12.18 2.54 -9.42
CA GLU A 61 13.11 1.62 -10.10
C GLU A 61 13.32 0.28 -9.38
N LEU A 62 12.84 0.15 -8.14
CA LEU A 62 12.99 -1.02 -7.28
C LEU A 62 11.67 -1.74 -6.95
N ASN A 63 10.52 -1.27 -7.46
CA ASN A 63 9.20 -1.82 -7.12
C ASN A 63 8.48 -2.47 -8.32
N GLY A 64 9.12 -2.55 -9.48
CA GLY A 64 8.56 -3.17 -10.69
C GLY A 64 7.29 -2.44 -11.14
N GLU A 65 6.21 -3.18 -11.38
CA GLU A 65 4.92 -2.60 -11.80
C GLU A 65 4.16 -1.90 -10.67
N LYS A 66 4.61 -2.02 -9.41
CA LYS A 66 3.94 -1.37 -8.28
C LYS A 66 4.28 0.11 -8.22
N THR A 67 3.22 0.92 -8.27
CA THR A 67 3.29 2.38 -8.17
C THR A 67 2.47 2.87 -6.98
N PRO A 68 2.70 4.10 -6.50
CA PRO A 68 1.87 4.70 -5.47
C PRO A 68 0.38 4.79 -5.83
N GLU A 69 0.04 4.94 -7.12
CA GLU A 69 -1.33 5.02 -7.64
C GLU A 69 -2.05 3.67 -7.64
N ASN A 70 -1.30 2.58 -7.81
CA ASN A 70 -1.85 1.22 -7.83
C ASN A 70 -1.64 0.44 -6.51
N THR A 71 -1.27 1.14 -5.45
CA THR A 71 -0.99 0.56 -4.13
C THR A 71 -1.83 1.24 -3.05
N LEU A 72 -2.56 0.45 -2.27
CA LEU A 72 -3.36 0.97 -1.15
C LEU A 72 -2.47 1.67 -0.12
N ASN A 73 -2.92 2.81 0.40
CA ASN A 73 -2.21 3.53 1.46
C ASN A 73 -1.98 2.67 2.71
N GLY A 74 -2.91 1.77 3.04
CA GLY A 74 -2.80 0.81 4.15
C GLY A 74 -2.20 -0.54 3.79
N SER A 75 -1.53 -0.67 2.64
CA SER A 75 -1.07 -1.95 2.13
C SER A 75 0.01 -2.60 3.02
N GLY A 76 -0.09 -3.91 3.19
CA GLY A 76 0.98 -4.73 3.78
C GLY A 76 2.15 -5.01 2.82
N TYR A 77 2.07 -4.55 1.56
CA TYR A 77 3.13 -4.68 0.56
C TYR A 77 4.44 -4.08 1.07
N LYS A 78 5.53 -4.84 0.98
CA LYS A 78 6.88 -4.35 1.27
C LYS A 78 7.42 -3.70 0.00
N ALA A 79 7.60 -2.39 0.07
CA ALA A 79 8.16 -1.58 -1.00
C ALA A 79 9.57 -1.14 -0.64
N TRP A 80 10.34 -0.85 -1.67
CA TRP A 80 11.58 -0.08 -1.57
C TRP A 80 11.27 1.41 -1.52
N TRP A 81 11.97 2.10 -0.62
CA TRP A 81 11.86 3.52 -0.39
C TRP A 81 13.23 4.17 -0.47
N ILE A 82 13.26 5.43 -0.90
CA ILE A 82 14.42 6.31 -0.89
C ILE A 82 14.07 7.58 -0.13
N CYS A 83 14.86 7.91 0.90
CA CYS A 83 14.68 9.17 1.60
C CYS A 83 15.42 10.32 0.93
N SER A 84 15.15 11.57 1.34
CA SER A 84 15.81 12.76 0.81
C SER A 84 17.34 12.80 0.98
N LYS A 85 17.91 11.95 1.84
CA LYS A 85 19.37 11.79 2.00
C LYS A 85 19.96 10.68 1.11
N GLY A 86 19.17 10.07 0.22
CA GLY A 86 19.62 9.00 -0.69
C GLY A 86 19.70 7.61 -0.06
N HIS A 87 19.24 7.42 1.18
CA HIS A 87 19.22 6.09 1.77
C HIS A 87 18.05 5.25 1.25
N TYR A 88 18.37 4.08 0.72
CA TYR A 88 17.40 3.05 0.36
C TYR A 88 17.06 2.16 1.55
N PHE A 89 15.79 1.81 1.68
CA PHE A 89 15.32 0.90 2.73
C PHE A 89 14.04 0.18 2.31
N HIS A 90 13.84 -1.04 2.82
CA HIS A 90 12.72 -1.89 2.45
C HIS A 90 11.72 -1.99 3.61
N LYS A 91 10.48 -1.51 3.41
CA LYS A 91 9.45 -1.37 4.46
C LYS A 91 8.04 -1.52 3.91
N ARG A 92 7.10 -1.92 4.76
CA ARG A 92 5.69 -2.02 4.37
C ARG A 92 5.07 -0.64 4.17
N VAL A 93 4.15 -0.51 3.21
CA VAL A 93 3.42 0.75 2.99
C VAL A 93 2.68 1.20 4.24
N VAL A 94 1.95 0.31 4.90
CA VAL A 94 1.25 0.61 6.17
C VAL A 94 2.20 1.06 7.29
N GLU A 95 3.44 0.59 7.32
CA GLU A 95 4.44 1.04 8.29
C GLU A 95 4.97 2.45 7.97
N ARG A 96 4.88 2.87 6.69
CA ARG A 96 5.26 4.21 6.24
C ARG A 96 4.15 5.24 6.43
N THR A 97 2.90 4.82 6.27
CA THR A 97 1.72 5.70 6.24
C THR A 97 0.91 5.68 7.54
N GLY A 98 1.10 4.67 8.39
CA GLY A 98 0.29 4.42 9.59
C GLY A 98 0.25 5.59 10.60
N LYS A 99 -0.88 5.72 11.31
CA LYS A 99 -1.08 6.74 12.35
C LYS A 99 -0.21 6.47 13.58
N ARG A 100 0.21 7.56 14.24
CA ARG A 100 0.94 7.60 15.53
C ARG A 100 0.38 6.60 16.55
N VAL A 101 1.19 5.68 17.06
CA VAL A 101 0.94 5.12 18.40
C VAL A 101 1.28 6.17 19.45
N LYS A 102 0.61 6.09 20.60
CA LYS A 102 0.56 7.10 21.69
C LYS A 102 1.91 7.48 22.33
N SER A 103 3.05 6.99 21.86
CA SER A 103 4.39 7.16 22.47
C SER A 103 5.28 8.23 21.82
N GLY A 104 4.75 9.12 20.97
CA GLY A 104 5.53 10.24 20.41
C GLY A 104 6.59 9.86 19.37
N GLU A 105 6.77 8.57 19.09
CA GLU A 105 7.66 8.09 18.03
C GLU A 105 7.01 8.22 16.65
N ARG A 106 7.61 9.03 15.77
CA ARG A 106 7.23 9.11 14.34
C ARG A 106 7.67 7.82 13.63
N TYR A 107 6.79 6.84 13.53
CA TYR A 107 6.96 5.64 12.71
C TYR A 107 7.13 6.01 11.23
N GLY A 108 7.88 5.20 10.50
CA GLY A 108 8.04 5.29 9.05
C GLY A 108 9.27 6.06 8.54
N ASN A 109 10.00 6.80 9.39
CA ASN A 109 11.19 7.51 8.92
C ASN A 109 12.29 6.57 8.43
N CYS A 110 13.14 7.08 7.54
CA CYS A 110 14.37 6.41 7.12
C CYS A 110 15.13 5.86 8.35
N PRO A 111 15.40 4.53 8.42
CA PRO A 111 16.08 3.90 9.55
C PRO A 111 17.47 4.48 9.85
N TRP A 112 18.10 5.06 8.83
CA TRP A 112 19.46 5.57 8.86
C TRP A 112 19.53 7.06 9.24
N CYS A 113 18.52 7.85 8.89
CA CYS A 113 18.48 9.29 9.22
C CYS A 113 18.24 9.57 10.71
N ARG A 114 17.52 8.68 11.41
CA ARG A 114 17.09 8.89 12.81
C ARG A 114 17.95 8.22 13.87
N GLY A 115 19.03 7.54 13.48
CA GLY A 115 20.03 7.06 14.44
C GLY A 115 19.61 5.86 15.27
N TYR A 116 18.85 4.89 14.73
CA TYR A 116 18.47 3.69 15.48
C TYR A 116 19.66 2.87 16.01
N ARG A 117 20.89 3.12 15.53
CA ARG A 117 22.13 2.61 16.11
C ARG A 117 23.25 3.61 15.84
N LYS A 118 23.74 4.26 16.89
CA LYS A 118 24.88 5.22 16.88
C LYS A 118 26.16 4.70 16.19
N TYR A 119 26.20 3.41 15.82
CA TYR A 119 27.34 2.69 15.24
C TYR A 119 27.03 1.90 13.96
N LYS A 120 25.84 2.03 13.35
CA LYS A 120 25.52 1.27 12.13
C LYS A 120 25.77 2.13 10.90
N ILE A 121 26.84 1.82 10.17
CA ILE A 121 27.14 2.41 8.86
C ILE A 121 26.01 2.03 7.89
N TYR A 122 25.51 3.00 7.13
CA TYR A 122 24.58 2.73 6.05
C TYR A 122 25.26 1.88 4.98
N VAL A 123 24.68 0.73 4.68
CA VAL A 123 25.09 -0.13 3.56
C VAL A 123 23.96 -0.11 2.56
N ALA A 124 24.23 0.45 1.38
CA ALA A 124 23.26 0.48 0.30
C ALA A 124 22.97 -0.94 -0.20
N PRO A 125 21.71 -1.25 -0.55
CA PRO A 125 21.40 -2.51 -1.22
C PRO A 125 22.04 -2.57 -2.62
N ASP A 126 22.24 -3.76 -3.14
CA ASP A 126 22.65 -3.96 -4.54
C ASP A 126 21.46 -3.69 -5.47
N ILE A 127 21.33 -2.42 -5.87
CA ILE A 127 20.26 -1.91 -6.73
C ILE A 127 20.23 -2.65 -8.07
N GLU A 128 21.39 -2.92 -8.66
CA GLU A 128 21.47 -3.58 -9.96
C GLU A 128 21.10 -5.06 -9.88
N LYS A 129 21.40 -5.73 -8.76
CA LYS A 129 20.85 -7.07 -8.49
C LYS A 129 19.32 -7.04 -8.37
N ILE A 130 18.77 -6.11 -7.60
CA ILE A 130 17.31 -6.00 -7.43
C ILE A 130 16.63 -5.74 -8.79
N LYS A 131 17.15 -4.81 -9.58
CA LYS A 131 16.63 -4.53 -10.93
C LYS A 131 16.67 -5.75 -11.85
N ARG A 132 17.73 -6.56 -11.77
CA ARG A 132 17.83 -7.81 -12.54
C ARG A 132 16.81 -8.85 -12.11
N GLU A 133 16.48 -8.91 -10.82
CA GLU A 133 15.47 -9.81 -10.28
C GLU A 133 14.04 -9.40 -10.67
N LEU A 134 13.77 -8.11 -10.83
CA LEU A 134 12.47 -7.60 -11.26
C LEU A 134 12.16 -7.79 -12.75
N LYS A 135 13.18 -8.04 -13.58
CA LYS A 135 13.04 -8.26 -15.03
C LYS A 135 12.85 -9.74 -15.42
N LYS A 136 12.87 -10.64 -14.44
CA LYS A 136 12.65 -12.09 -14.62
C LYS A 136 11.18 -12.42 -14.37
#